data_AF-A0A662GKZ1-F1
#
_entry.id   AF-A0A662GKZ1-F1
#
_cell.length_a   1.000
_cell.length_b   1.000
_cell.length_c   1.000
_cell.angle_alpha   90.00
_cell.angle_beta   90.00
_cell.angle_gamma   90.00
#
_symmetry.space_group_name_H-M   'P 1'
#
loop_
_entity.id
_entity.type
_entity.pdbx_description
1 polymer ?
#
loop_
_entity_poly.entity_id
_entity_poly.type
_entity_poly.pdbx_seq_one_letter_code
_entity_poly.pdbx_strand_id
1 'polypeptide(L)'
;MKAAIGTIFLILIIQLSLAAAQPLVIETSVYDVEVSVVTPFGSFVDNAVVQVRKLDNSIVSTSTDFNGKILVREVPKGTVYVKIISWKGFTIDSKWYEASLDDNVVVIEEIGLARVKVVGERGQGIAGVNVVVENTPLSGATGEDGTVEFLLPFGNYVIKICYGNVCESKSVSVAGGKISETTIQLPVFLELGPELSLSFKDLIILIIVLLAIIVALYIALSEYAVWRRKKIAAALKPV
;
A
#
# COMPACT_ATOMS: atom_id res chain seq x y z
N MET A 1 20.79 -84.78 -32.14
CA MET A 1 21.58 -84.07 -31.11
C MET A 1 22.01 -82.64 -31.49
N LYS A 2 22.10 -82.24 -32.78
CA LYS A 2 22.51 -80.86 -33.16
C LYS A 2 21.47 -79.75 -32.91
N ALA A 3 20.17 -80.08 -32.93
CA ALA A 3 19.09 -79.08 -32.77
C ALA A 3 18.92 -78.56 -31.33
N ALA A 4 19.24 -79.37 -30.31
CA ALA A 4 19.05 -78.99 -28.91
C ALA A 4 20.10 -77.99 -28.39
N ILE A 5 21.30 -78.00 -28.99
CA ILE A 5 22.42 -77.14 -28.57
C ILE A 5 22.19 -75.70 -29.05
N GLY A 6 21.60 -75.51 -30.24
CA GLY A 6 21.29 -74.18 -30.78
C GLY A 6 20.19 -73.45 -30.03
N THR A 7 19.16 -74.17 -29.56
CA THR A 7 18.08 -73.59 -28.74
C THR A 7 18.57 -73.18 -27.35
N ILE A 8 19.44 -73.98 -26.72
CA ILE A 8 20.03 -73.64 -25.42
C ILE A 8 20.91 -72.39 -25.53
N PHE A 9 21.70 -72.28 -26.61
CA PHE A 9 22.57 -71.12 -26.84
C PHE A 9 21.76 -69.84 -27.11
N LEU A 10 20.65 -69.93 -27.86
CA LEU A 10 19.76 -68.81 -28.11
C LEU A 10 19.03 -68.35 -26.83
N ILE A 11 18.57 -69.29 -25.99
CA ILE A 11 17.96 -68.99 -24.69
C ILE A 11 18.98 -68.33 -23.75
N LEU A 12 20.23 -68.79 -23.75
CA LEU A 12 21.30 -68.20 -22.94
C LEU A 12 21.63 -66.77 -23.36
N ILE A 13 21.65 -66.48 -24.67
CA ILE A 13 21.87 -65.12 -25.20
C ILE A 13 20.69 -64.20 -24.87
N ILE A 14 19.45 -64.68 -24.97
CA ILE A 14 18.25 -63.92 -24.61
C ILE A 14 18.25 -63.58 -23.12
N GLN A 15 18.58 -64.55 -22.25
CA GLN A 15 18.72 -64.34 -20.81
C GLN A 15 19.84 -63.34 -20.47
N LEU A 16 20.96 -63.38 -21.21
CA LEU A 16 22.08 -62.46 -21.03
C LEU A 16 21.74 -61.03 -21.48
N SER A 17 20.95 -60.87 -22.55
CA SER A 17 20.47 -59.55 -23.00
C SER A 17 19.44 -58.94 -22.06
N LEU A 18 18.62 -59.76 -21.39
CA LEU A 18 17.63 -59.30 -20.42
C LEU A 18 18.30 -58.86 -19.10
N ALA A 19 19.40 -59.51 -18.72
CA ALA A 19 20.20 -59.13 -17.55
C ALA A 19 20.99 -57.81 -17.73
N ALA A 20 21.26 -57.41 -18.98
CA ALA A 20 21.97 -56.17 -19.31
C ALA A 20 21.05 -54.93 -19.44
N ALA A 21 19.73 -55.13 -19.51
CA ALA A 21 18.75 -54.05 -19.50
C ALA A 21 18.34 -53.72 -18.06
N GLN A 22 19.30 -53.31 -17.22
CA GLN A 22 18.96 -52.73 -15.93
C GLN A 22 18.32 -51.35 -16.17
N PRO A 23 17.11 -51.07 -15.63
CA PRO A 23 16.53 -49.74 -15.76
C PRO A 23 17.47 -48.74 -15.08
N LEU A 24 17.84 -47.67 -15.80
CA LEU A 24 18.59 -46.57 -15.22
C LEU A 24 17.70 -45.87 -14.18
N VAL A 25 17.94 -46.14 -12.91
CA VAL A 25 17.24 -45.48 -11.80
C VAL A 25 17.88 -44.11 -11.61
N ILE A 26 17.16 -43.05 -11.98
CA ILE A 26 17.55 -41.67 -11.69
C ILE A 26 16.84 -41.26 -10.41
N GLU A 27 17.57 -41.21 -9.30
CA GLU A 27 17.05 -40.75 -8.02
C GLU A 27 17.21 -39.23 -7.93
N THR A 28 16.13 -38.53 -7.54
CA THR A 28 16.18 -37.10 -7.23
C THR A 28 15.50 -36.86 -5.89
N SER A 29 16.12 -36.03 -5.05
CA SER A 29 15.50 -35.55 -3.83
C SER A 29 14.39 -34.56 -4.17
N VAL A 30 13.20 -34.77 -3.61
CA VAL A 30 12.02 -33.93 -3.80
C VAL A 30 11.59 -33.39 -2.44
N TYR A 31 11.37 -32.08 -2.37
CA TYR A 31 11.00 -31.39 -1.14
C TYR A 31 9.77 -30.51 -1.36
N ASP A 32 9.10 -30.17 -0.26
CA ASP A 32 8.11 -29.10 -0.25
C ASP A 32 8.79 -27.82 0.24
N VAL A 33 8.67 -26.73 -0.52
CA VAL A 33 9.33 -25.46 -0.23
C VAL A 33 8.27 -24.43 0.13
N GLU A 34 8.39 -23.85 1.33
CA GLU A 34 7.61 -22.68 1.73
C GLU A 34 8.43 -21.42 1.48
N VAL A 35 7.99 -20.58 0.54
CA VAL A 35 8.65 -19.31 0.21
C VAL A 35 7.87 -18.16 0.84
N SER A 36 8.56 -17.23 1.49
CA SER A 36 8.00 -16.00 2.04
C SER A 36 8.36 -14.82 1.14
N VAL A 37 7.35 -14.07 0.71
CA VAL A 37 7.49 -12.92 -0.16
C VAL A 37 7.33 -11.65 0.67
N VAL A 38 8.38 -10.84 0.69
CA VAL A 38 8.47 -9.62 1.49
C VAL A 38 8.83 -8.41 0.64
N THR A 39 8.40 -7.24 1.09
CA THR A 39 8.85 -5.96 0.52
C THR A 39 10.23 -5.59 1.08
N PRO A 40 10.95 -4.64 0.46
CA PRO A 40 12.24 -4.16 0.96
C PRO A 40 12.15 -3.50 2.35
N PHE A 41 10.93 -3.18 2.79
CA PHE A 41 10.62 -2.57 4.08
C PHE A 41 10.20 -3.61 5.14
N GLY A 42 10.30 -4.91 4.82
CA GLY A 42 9.98 -6.01 5.74
C GLY A 42 8.50 -6.30 5.91
N SER A 43 7.62 -5.66 5.11
CA SER A 43 6.19 -5.98 5.12
C SER A 43 5.92 -7.20 4.24
N PHE A 44 4.95 -8.03 4.64
CA PHE A 44 4.54 -9.18 3.83
C PHE A 44 3.75 -8.74 2.59
N VAL A 45 3.98 -9.45 1.49
CA VAL A 45 3.27 -9.22 0.22
C VAL A 45 2.06 -10.17 0.19
N ASP A 46 0.98 -9.74 0.83
CA ASP A 46 -0.24 -10.52 0.97
C ASP A 46 -1.11 -10.50 -0.30
N ASN A 47 -1.82 -11.61 -0.55
CA ASN A 47 -2.80 -11.72 -1.65
C ASN A 47 -2.27 -11.32 -3.05
N ALA A 48 -0.97 -11.48 -3.29
CA ALA A 48 -0.35 -11.26 -4.59
C ALA A 48 -0.52 -12.49 -5.48
N VAL A 49 -0.75 -12.27 -6.77
CA VAL A 49 -0.74 -13.33 -7.78
C VAL A 49 0.71 -13.54 -8.21
N VAL A 50 1.19 -14.76 -8.04
CA VAL A 50 2.57 -15.14 -8.32
C VAL A 50 2.63 -16.33 -9.26
N GLN A 51 3.68 -16.38 -10.06
CA GLN A 51 4.08 -17.53 -10.86
C GLN A 51 5.30 -18.16 -10.23
N VAL A 52 5.24 -19.47 -10.06
CA VAL A 52 6.35 -20.27 -9.59
C VAL A 52 6.81 -21.15 -10.73
N ARG A 53 8.09 -21.07 -11.08
CA ARG A 53 8.74 -21.93 -12.06
C ARG A 53 9.65 -22.91 -11.33
N LYS A 54 9.39 -24.21 -11.53
CA LYS A 54 10.25 -25.30 -11.04
C LYS A 54 11.42 -25.55 -12.00
N LEU A 55 12.36 -26.40 -11.59
CA LEU A 55 13.52 -26.78 -12.43
C LEU A 55 13.15 -27.51 -13.72
N ASP A 56 11.96 -28.10 -13.81
CA ASP A 56 11.43 -28.75 -15.01
C ASP A 56 10.80 -27.74 -16.00
N ASN A 57 10.92 -26.43 -15.75
CA ASN A 57 10.27 -25.34 -16.45
C ASN A 57 8.74 -25.35 -16.39
N SER A 58 8.10 -26.19 -15.56
CA SER A 58 6.68 -26.07 -15.27
C SER A 58 6.41 -24.77 -14.53
N ILE A 59 5.37 -24.05 -14.95
CA ILE A 59 4.94 -22.79 -14.35
C ILE A 59 3.59 -23.03 -13.68
N VAL A 60 3.53 -22.77 -12.38
CA VAL A 60 2.32 -22.85 -11.58
C VAL A 60 1.96 -21.44 -11.12
N SER A 61 0.75 -20.99 -11.45
CA SER A 61 0.21 -19.74 -10.91
C SER A 61 -0.47 -20.01 -9.57
N THR A 62 -0.09 -19.26 -8.54
CA THR A 62 -0.68 -19.34 -7.20
C THR A 62 -0.83 -17.93 -6.62
N SER A 63 -1.43 -17.80 -5.43
CA SER A 63 -1.48 -16.55 -4.69
C SER A 63 -0.80 -16.68 -3.32
N THR A 64 -0.21 -15.59 -2.84
CA THR A 64 0.36 -15.52 -1.50
C THR A 64 -0.74 -15.47 -0.43
N ASP A 65 -0.48 -16.06 0.74
CA ASP A 65 -1.37 -16.00 1.89
C ASP A 65 -1.27 -14.65 2.64
N PHE A 66 -1.95 -14.53 3.78
CA PHE A 66 -1.93 -13.31 4.61
C PHE A 66 -0.56 -12.98 5.22
N ASN A 67 0.36 -13.95 5.26
CA ASN A 67 1.75 -13.78 5.70
C ASN A 67 2.71 -13.66 4.51
N GLY A 68 2.20 -13.48 3.29
CA GLY A 68 3.02 -13.42 2.09
C GLY A 68 3.68 -14.75 1.73
N LYS A 69 3.20 -15.88 2.26
CA LYS A 69 3.80 -17.20 2.05
C LYS A 69 3.13 -17.94 0.89
N ILE A 70 3.91 -18.80 0.25
CA ILE A 70 3.47 -19.75 -0.76
C ILE A 70 4.06 -21.13 -0.47
N LEU A 71 3.22 -22.16 -0.56
CA LEU A 71 3.66 -23.54 -0.44
C LEU A 71 3.79 -24.15 -1.84
N VAL A 72 5.02 -24.51 -2.22
CA VAL A 72 5.32 -25.16 -3.49
C VAL A 72 5.65 -26.62 -3.21
N ARG A 73 4.77 -27.51 -3.67
CA ARG A 73 4.94 -28.96 -3.48
C ARG A 73 5.77 -29.57 -4.59
N GLU A 74 6.44 -30.66 -4.25
CA GLU A 74 7.17 -31.51 -5.20
C GLU A 74 8.21 -30.70 -6.00
N VAL A 75 9.17 -30.13 -5.28
CA VAL A 75 10.26 -29.34 -5.84
C VAL A 75 11.53 -30.20 -5.92
N PRO A 76 11.99 -30.55 -7.14
CA PRO A 76 13.26 -31.23 -7.31
C PRO A 76 14.41 -30.36 -6.80
N LYS A 77 15.31 -30.95 -6.00
CA LYS A 77 16.46 -30.25 -5.37
C LYS A 77 16.09 -29.08 -4.44
N GLY A 78 14.81 -28.77 -4.25
CA GLY A 78 14.36 -27.70 -3.37
C GLY A 78 14.57 -26.27 -3.91
N THR A 79 14.84 -26.08 -5.21
CA THR A 79 15.00 -24.74 -5.82
C THR A 79 13.82 -24.38 -6.72
N VAL A 80 13.29 -23.17 -6.55
CA VAL A 80 12.20 -22.61 -7.36
C VAL A 80 12.50 -21.17 -7.77
N TYR A 81 11.87 -20.72 -8.83
CA TYR A 81 11.87 -19.31 -9.23
C TYR A 81 10.48 -18.72 -9.05
N VAL A 82 10.37 -17.56 -8.41
CA VAL A 82 9.11 -16.88 -8.13
C VAL A 82 9.07 -15.56 -8.89
N LYS A 83 7.96 -15.29 -9.55
CA LYS A 83 7.67 -14.03 -10.25
C LYS A 83 6.33 -13.50 -9.79
N ILE A 84 6.23 -12.21 -9.51
CA ILE A 84 5.00 -11.56 -9.08
C ILE A 84 4.34 -10.91 -10.29
N ILE A 85 3.11 -11.32 -10.59
CA ILE A 85 2.35 -10.76 -11.71
C ILE A 85 1.59 -9.52 -11.22
N SER A 86 0.83 -9.67 -10.14
CA SER A 86 -0.01 -8.60 -9.62
C SER A 86 -0.10 -8.59 -8.11
N TRP A 87 -0.28 -7.40 -7.54
CA TRP A 87 -0.44 -7.20 -6.11
C TRP A 87 -1.32 -5.98 -5.86
N LYS A 88 -2.32 -6.09 -4.97
CA LYS A 88 -3.25 -5.00 -4.61
C LYS A 88 -3.89 -4.29 -5.82
N GLY A 89 -4.15 -5.03 -6.90
CA GLY A 89 -4.72 -4.51 -8.14
C GLY A 89 -3.71 -3.88 -9.12
N PHE A 90 -2.42 -3.80 -8.77
CA PHE A 90 -1.36 -3.37 -9.66
C PHE A 90 -0.79 -4.55 -10.46
N THR A 91 -0.47 -4.32 -11.73
CA THR A 91 0.35 -5.24 -12.52
C THR A 91 1.80 -4.84 -12.35
N ILE A 92 2.60 -5.69 -11.71
CA ILE A 92 4.02 -5.41 -11.43
C ILE A 92 4.90 -6.06 -12.49
N ASP A 93 4.58 -7.30 -12.88
CA ASP A 93 5.39 -8.15 -13.76
C ASP A 93 6.88 -8.16 -13.37
N SER A 94 7.18 -8.63 -12.15
CA SER A 94 8.53 -8.56 -11.58
C SER A 94 9.55 -9.43 -12.32
N LYS A 95 10.84 -9.26 -11.99
CA LYS A 95 11.86 -10.26 -12.35
C LYS A 95 11.57 -11.60 -11.67
N TRP A 96 12.21 -12.66 -12.18
CA TRP A 96 12.24 -13.96 -11.51
C TRP A 96 13.23 -13.90 -10.34
N TYR A 97 12.76 -14.26 -9.17
CA TYR A 97 13.53 -14.39 -7.94
C TYR A 97 13.80 -15.85 -7.66
N GLU A 98 15.02 -16.20 -7.29
CA GLU A 98 15.35 -17.56 -6.86
C GLU A 98 14.99 -17.74 -5.38
N ALA A 99 14.39 -18.88 -5.05
CA ALA A 99 14.15 -19.30 -3.68
C ALA A 99 14.53 -20.78 -3.53
N SER A 100 15.10 -21.13 -2.39
CA SER A 100 15.57 -22.47 -2.05
C SER A 100 15.16 -22.86 -0.64
N LEU A 101 15.51 -24.07 -0.22
CA LEU A 101 15.30 -24.53 1.16
C LEU A 101 16.11 -23.73 2.19
N ASP A 102 17.32 -23.29 1.81
CA ASP A 102 18.22 -22.54 2.68
C ASP A 102 17.92 -21.03 2.65
N ASP A 103 17.43 -20.53 1.51
CA ASP A 103 17.04 -19.14 1.31
C ASP A 103 15.62 -19.07 0.74
N ASN A 104 14.65 -19.02 1.64
CA ASN A 104 13.24 -19.06 1.29
C ASN A 104 12.57 -17.68 1.33
N VAL A 105 13.33 -16.59 1.44
CA VAL A 105 12.80 -15.23 1.54
C VAL A 105 13.06 -14.48 0.24
N VAL A 106 11.99 -14.09 -0.46
CA VAL A 106 12.04 -13.32 -1.69
C VAL A 106 11.73 -11.86 -1.39
N VAL A 107 12.70 -10.97 -1.62
CA VAL A 107 12.54 -9.52 -1.46
C VAL A 107 12.24 -8.87 -2.81
N ILE A 108 11.09 -8.19 -2.92
CA ILE A 108 10.68 -7.53 -4.17
C ILE A 108 11.20 -6.09 -4.22
N GLU A 109 12.32 -5.87 -4.90
CA GLU A 109 12.94 -4.54 -5.01
C GLU A 109 12.12 -3.55 -5.85
N GLU A 110 11.19 -4.01 -6.69
CA GLU A 110 10.34 -3.14 -7.50
C GLU A 110 9.27 -2.39 -6.69
N ILE A 111 9.08 -2.73 -5.41
CA ILE A 111 8.12 -2.05 -4.51
C ILE A 111 8.85 -0.96 -3.72
N GLY A 112 8.34 0.27 -3.80
CA GLY A 112 8.80 1.43 -3.03
C GLY A 112 7.79 1.84 -1.95
N LEU A 113 8.22 2.78 -1.10
CA LEU A 113 7.37 3.38 -0.06
C LEU A 113 7.15 4.84 -0.40
N ALA A 114 5.91 5.22 -0.69
CA ALA A 114 5.50 6.61 -0.88
C ALA A 114 5.07 7.18 0.47
N ARG A 115 5.89 8.07 1.03
CA ARG A 115 5.57 8.81 2.26
C ARG A 115 5.06 10.19 1.89
N VAL A 116 3.80 10.44 2.19
CA VAL A 116 3.15 11.73 1.92
C VAL A 116 3.00 12.47 3.23
N LYS A 117 3.55 13.69 3.28
CA LYS A 117 3.41 14.60 4.41
C LYS A 117 2.51 15.75 4.02
N VAL A 118 1.36 15.86 4.67
CA VAL A 118 0.41 16.94 4.48
C VAL A 118 0.63 17.98 5.56
N VAL A 119 0.95 19.21 5.15
CA VAL A 119 1.19 20.32 6.07
C VAL A 119 0.26 21.48 5.75
N GLY A 120 -0.15 22.23 6.78
CA GLY A 120 -0.90 23.48 6.63
C GLY A 120 -0.01 24.70 6.37
N GLU A 121 -0.61 25.88 6.32
CA GLU A 121 0.10 27.14 6.01
C GLU A 121 1.18 27.50 7.03
N ARG A 122 1.10 27.01 8.27
CA ARG A 122 2.13 27.24 9.30
C ARG A 122 3.16 26.11 9.37
N GLY A 123 3.13 25.18 8.42
CA GLY A 123 3.96 23.97 8.44
C GLY A 123 3.54 22.93 9.47
N GLN A 124 2.38 23.07 10.09
CA GLN A 124 1.81 22.07 10.99
C GLN A 124 1.34 20.84 10.19
N GLY A 125 1.58 19.63 10.70
CA GLY A 125 0.98 18.42 10.14
C GLY A 125 -0.52 18.42 10.36
N ILE A 126 -1.31 18.03 9.35
CA ILE A 126 -2.77 17.97 9.43
C ILE A 126 -3.20 16.51 9.53
N ALA A 127 -3.88 16.16 10.62
CA ALA A 127 -4.37 14.80 10.85
C ALA A 127 -5.74 14.56 10.20
N GLY A 128 -6.03 13.30 9.85
CA GLY A 128 -7.33 12.90 9.31
C GLY A 128 -7.60 13.33 7.88
N VAL A 129 -6.57 13.73 7.14
CA VAL A 129 -6.70 14.11 5.73
C VAL A 129 -6.88 12.86 4.89
N ASN A 130 -7.92 12.83 4.05
CA ASN A 130 -8.16 11.71 3.15
C ASN A 130 -7.21 11.79 1.94
N VAL A 131 -6.33 10.81 1.83
CA VAL A 131 -5.35 10.69 0.76
C VAL A 131 -5.74 9.51 -0.12
N VAL A 132 -6.00 9.79 -1.39
CA VAL A 132 -6.39 8.82 -2.40
C VAL A 132 -5.34 8.83 -3.50
N VAL A 133 -4.81 7.67 -3.84
CA VAL A 133 -3.91 7.54 -4.99
C VAL A 133 -4.77 7.33 -6.24
N GLU A 134 -4.77 8.30 -7.16
CA GLU A 134 -5.64 8.28 -8.34
C GLU A 134 -5.40 7.06 -9.22
N ASN A 135 -6.49 6.53 -9.79
CA ASN A 135 -6.50 5.30 -10.59
C ASN A 135 -6.10 4.03 -9.83
N THR A 136 -6.18 4.06 -8.50
CA THR A 136 -5.88 2.90 -7.65
C THR A 136 -6.96 2.72 -6.58
N PRO A 137 -7.13 1.51 -6.03
CA PRO A 137 -8.04 1.27 -4.92
C PRO A 137 -7.46 1.71 -3.56
N LEU A 138 -6.27 2.33 -3.52
CA LEU A 138 -5.60 2.68 -2.28
C LEU A 138 -6.03 4.06 -1.80
N SER A 139 -6.57 4.08 -0.58
CA SER A 139 -6.85 5.28 0.19
C SER A 139 -6.38 5.12 1.63
N GLY A 140 -6.10 6.24 2.28
CA GLY A 140 -5.67 6.28 3.67
C GLY A 140 -5.92 7.64 4.29
N ALA A 141 -5.90 7.70 5.61
CA ALA A 141 -5.96 8.95 6.35
C ALA A 141 -4.58 9.30 6.92
N THR A 142 -4.24 10.58 6.97
CA THR A 142 -3.01 11.04 7.63
C THR A 142 -3.08 10.85 9.15
N GLY A 143 -1.95 10.47 9.75
CA GLY A 143 -1.77 10.38 11.20
C GLY A 143 -1.66 11.75 11.87
N GLU A 144 -1.42 11.77 13.19
CA GLU A 144 -1.30 13.00 13.99
C GLU A 144 -0.17 13.94 13.53
N ASP A 145 0.88 13.39 12.94
CA ASP A 145 2.03 14.11 12.39
C ASP A 145 1.79 14.62 10.95
N GLY A 146 0.60 14.36 10.40
CA GLY A 146 0.22 14.65 9.03
C GLY A 146 0.87 13.73 8.00
N THR A 147 1.41 12.58 8.39
CA THR A 147 2.03 11.64 7.45
C THR A 147 1.11 10.45 7.13
N VAL A 148 1.26 9.93 5.92
CA VAL A 148 0.67 8.65 5.50
C VAL A 148 1.67 7.93 4.60
N GLU A 149 1.73 6.61 4.72
CA GLU A 149 2.64 5.76 3.97
C GLU A 149 1.87 4.78 3.09
N PHE A 150 2.26 4.68 1.83
CA PHE A 150 1.71 3.73 0.87
C PHE A 150 2.83 2.89 0.26
N LEU A 151 2.69 1.57 0.31
CA LEU A 151 3.53 0.67 -0.46
C LEU A 151 3.00 0.59 -1.88
N LEU A 152 3.81 1.06 -2.83
CA LEU A 152 3.45 1.15 -4.24
C LEU A 152 4.56 0.55 -5.10
N PRO A 153 4.24 -0.14 -6.20
CA PRO A 153 5.23 -0.51 -7.21
C PRO A 153 5.96 0.72 -7.77
N PHE A 154 7.09 0.49 -8.44
CA PHE A 154 7.78 1.55 -9.17
C PHE A 154 6.85 2.17 -10.22
N GLY A 155 6.79 3.50 -10.28
CA GLY A 155 5.87 4.17 -11.18
C GLY A 155 5.63 5.63 -10.82
N ASN A 156 4.85 6.30 -11.65
CA ASN A 156 4.40 7.66 -11.40
C ASN A 156 2.93 7.62 -11.01
N TYR A 157 2.62 8.19 -9.85
CA TYR A 157 1.28 8.22 -9.29
C TYR A 157 0.84 9.66 -9.05
N VAL A 158 -0.45 9.91 -9.18
CA VAL A 158 -1.04 11.19 -8.78
C VAL A 158 -1.75 10.96 -7.46
N ILE A 159 -1.32 11.68 -6.44
CA ILE A 159 -1.88 11.61 -5.11
C ILE A 159 -2.85 12.78 -4.97
N LYS A 160 -4.11 12.45 -4.75
CA LYS A 160 -5.18 13.42 -4.49
C LYS A 160 -5.49 13.43 -3.01
N ILE A 161 -5.47 14.62 -2.44
CA ILE A 161 -5.62 14.87 -1.02
C ILE A 161 -6.85 15.73 -0.86
N CYS A 162 -7.78 15.34 0.00
CA CYS A 162 -8.97 16.12 0.30
C CYS A 162 -9.13 16.27 1.81
N TYR A 163 -9.27 17.52 2.24
CA TYR A 163 -9.54 17.90 3.62
C TYR A 163 -10.73 18.86 3.65
N GLY A 164 -11.88 18.38 4.14
CA GLY A 164 -13.14 19.10 4.05
C GLY A 164 -13.49 19.44 2.59
N ASN A 165 -13.57 20.73 2.27
CA ASN A 165 -13.89 21.24 0.92
C ASN A 165 -12.66 21.55 0.07
N VAL A 166 -11.44 21.39 0.60
CA VAL A 166 -10.20 21.69 -0.11
C VAL A 166 -9.60 20.38 -0.62
N CYS A 167 -9.42 20.29 -1.93
CA CYS A 167 -8.71 19.18 -2.55
C CYS A 167 -7.51 19.69 -3.35
N GLU A 168 -6.39 18.99 -3.23
CA GLU A 168 -5.17 19.25 -3.99
C GLU A 168 -4.65 17.93 -4.57
N SER A 169 -3.99 17.98 -5.72
CA SER A 169 -3.36 16.81 -6.34
C SER A 169 -1.90 17.08 -6.64
N LYS A 170 -1.06 16.07 -6.44
CA LYS A 170 0.38 16.15 -6.73
C LYS A 170 0.90 14.84 -7.28
N SER A 171 1.75 14.92 -8.29
CA SER A 171 2.44 13.75 -8.83
C SER A 171 3.62 13.34 -7.95
N VAL A 172 3.77 12.04 -7.74
CA VAL A 172 4.86 11.42 -7.00
C VAL A 172 5.45 10.31 -7.85
N SER A 173 6.77 10.34 -8.02
CA SER A 173 7.51 9.25 -8.66
C SER A 173 8.04 8.34 -7.58
N VAL A 174 7.62 7.08 -7.59
CA VAL A 174 8.03 6.06 -6.63
C VAL A 174 9.14 5.22 -7.24
N ALA A 175 10.30 5.22 -6.59
CA ALA A 175 11.40 4.33 -6.93
C ALA A 175 11.33 3.04 -6.10
N GLY A 176 11.56 1.90 -6.75
CA GLY A 176 11.63 0.60 -6.09
C GLY A 176 12.70 0.57 -4.99
N GLY A 177 12.39 -0.03 -3.84
CA GLY A 177 13.30 -0.19 -2.70
C GLY A 177 13.69 1.11 -1.99
N LYS A 178 13.06 2.25 -2.32
CA LYS A 178 13.36 3.55 -1.70
C LYS A 178 12.13 4.19 -1.10
N ILE A 179 12.38 5.04 -0.10
CA ILE A 179 11.38 5.92 0.49
C ILE A 179 11.32 7.19 -0.37
N SER A 180 10.16 7.44 -0.95
CA SER A 180 9.88 8.65 -1.74
C SER A 180 9.03 9.58 -0.90
N GLU A 181 9.65 10.64 -0.36
CA GLU A 181 8.97 11.61 0.48
C GLU A 181 8.40 12.75 -0.37
N THR A 182 7.13 13.07 -0.18
CA THR A 182 6.48 14.21 -0.83
C THR A 182 5.71 15.04 0.18
N THR A 183 6.00 16.33 0.23
CA THR A 183 5.25 17.30 1.05
C THR A 183 4.21 18.03 0.20
N ILE A 184 2.98 18.11 0.69
CA ILE A 184 1.86 18.84 0.08
C ILE A 184 1.35 19.86 1.09
N GLN A 185 1.17 21.11 0.64
CA GLN A 185 0.83 22.25 1.47
C GLN A 185 -0.61 22.66 1.23
N LEU A 186 -1.48 22.41 2.21
CA LEU A 186 -2.87 22.86 2.15
C LEU A 186 -3.03 24.28 2.71
N PRO A 187 -3.94 25.11 2.15
CA PRO A 187 -4.26 26.45 2.64
C PRO A 187 -5.11 26.44 3.93
N VAL A 188 -4.72 25.59 4.88
CA VAL A 188 -5.36 25.45 6.19
C VAL A 188 -4.50 26.18 7.21
N PHE A 189 -5.06 27.25 7.77
CA PHE A 189 -4.40 28.04 8.80
C PHE A 189 -4.73 27.52 10.18
N LEU A 190 -6.00 27.24 10.49
CA LEU A 190 -6.44 26.83 11.83
C LEU A 190 -7.51 25.72 11.78
N GLU A 191 -7.36 24.73 12.65
CA GLU A 191 -8.31 23.62 12.85
C GLU A 191 -9.15 23.92 14.10
N LEU A 192 -10.46 24.10 13.93
CA LEU A 192 -11.42 24.33 15.03
C LEU A 192 -12.22 23.08 15.38
N GLY A 193 -11.96 21.96 14.70
CA GLY A 193 -12.63 20.68 14.87
C GLY A 193 -12.42 19.76 13.67
N PRO A 194 -13.02 18.56 13.67
CA PRO A 194 -12.80 17.53 12.65
C PRO A 194 -13.26 17.93 11.24
N GLU A 195 -14.21 18.87 11.12
CA GLU A 195 -14.75 19.31 9.83
C GLU A 195 -14.52 20.79 9.54
N LEU A 196 -13.99 21.55 10.51
CA LEU A 196 -13.89 23.01 10.42
C LEU A 196 -12.42 23.43 10.34
N SER A 197 -11.98 23.68 9.12
CA SER A 197 -10.69 24.30 8.83
C SER A 197 -10.89 25.69 8.25
N LEU A 198 -10.11 26.65 8.74
CA LEU A 198 -10.15 28.03 8.27
C LEU A 198 -8.84 28.37 7.56
N SER A 199 -8.95 28.99 6.38
CA SER A 199 -7.82 29.66 5.74
C SER A 199 -7.52 30.98 6.46
N PHE A 200 -6.32 31.53 6.27
CA PHE A 200 -5.93 32.82 6.84
C PHE A 200 -6.89 33.96 6.44
N LYS A 201 -7.43 33.94 5.21
CA LYS A 201 -8.42 34.92 4.74
C LYS A 201 -9.73 34.81 5.52
N ASP A 202 -10.21 33.59 5.74
CA ASP A 202 -11.45 33.33 6.47
C ASP A 202 -11.32 33.78 7.93
N LEU A 203 -10.14 33.58 8.53
CA LEU A 203 -9.84 34.06 9.88
C LEU A 203 -9.90 35.59 9.97
N ILE A 204 -9.33 36.31 9.01
CA ILE A 204 -9.41 37.78 8.98
C ILE A 204 -10.86 38.24 8.84
N ILE A 205 -11.63 37.63 7.94
CA ILE A 205 -13.04 37.94 7.74
C ILE A 205 -13.84 37.68 9.02
N LEU A 206 -13.61 36.54 9.69
CA LEU A 206 -14.25 36.19 10.96
C LEU A 206 -13.98 37.24 12.04
N ILE A 207 -12.73 37.70 12.18
CA ILE A 207 -12.36 38.73 13.17
C ILE A 207 -13.06 40.06 12.85
N ILE A 208 -13.11 40.48 11.59
CA ILE A 208 -13.78 41.72 11.17
C ILE A 208 -15.29 41.64 11.46
N VAL A 209 -15.93 40.51 11.13
CA VAL A 209 -17.36 40.28 11.41
C VAL A 209 -17.63 40.31 12.91
N LEU A 210 -16.79 39.66 13.72
CA LEU A 210 -16.94 39.64 15.17
C LEU A 210 -16.80 41.05 15.78
N LEU A 211 -15.85 41.85 15.28
CA LEU A 211 -15.69 43.25 15.70
C LEU A 211 -16.90 44.10 15.29
N ALA A 212 -17.41 43.92 14.07
CA ALA A 212 -18.62 44.60 13.60
C ALA A 212 -19.85 44.26 14.47
N ILE A 213 -20.00 42.99 14.90
CA ILE A 213 -21.06 42.56 15.82
C ILE A 213 -20.92 43.25 17.18
N ILE A 214 -19.71 43.34 17.74
CA ILE A 214 -19.47 44.04 19.02
C ILE A 214 -19.87 45.52 18.91
N VAL A 215 -19.49 46.19 17.82
CA VAL A 215 -19.85 47.60 17.59
C VAL A 215 -21.36 47.75 17.43
N ALA A 216 -22.01 46.88 16.66
CA ALA A 216 -23.47 46.91 16.50
C ALA A 216 -24.21 46.67 17.83
N LEU A 217 -23.75 45.72 18.64
CA LEU A 217 -24.29 45.46 19.97
C LEU A 217 -24.09 46.66 20.91
N TYR A 218 -22.93 47.32 20.87
CA TYR A 218 -22.68 48.53 21.64
C TYR A 218 -23.65 49.66 21.26
N ILE A 219 -23.84 49.90 19.95
CA ILE A 219 -24.80 50.90 19.46
C ILE A 219 -26.21 50.56 19.93
N ALA A 220 -26.66 49.31 19.73
CA ALA A 220 -27.98 48.85 20.13
C ALA A 220 -28.22 48.98 21.65
N LEU A 221 -27.23 48.61 22.48
CA LEU A 221 -27.30 48.75 23.93
C LEU A 221 -27.31 50.23 24.36
N SER A 222 -26.53 51.08 23.68
CA SER A 222 -26.50 52.52 23.98
C SER A 222 -27.84 53.19 23.64
N GLU A 223 -28.43 52.86 22.49
CA GLU A 223 -29.73 53.37 22.08
C GLU A 223 -30.84 52.86 23.01
N TYR A 224 -30.81 51.58 23.35
CA TYR A 224 -31.70 50.98 24.33
C TYR A 224 -31.58 51.67 25.71
N ALA A 225 -30.37 51.94 26.16
CA ALA A 225 -30.13 52.62 27.43
C ALA A 225 -30.69 54.05 27.43
N VAL A 226 -30.50 54.81 26.34
CA VAL A 226 -31.06 56.16 26.19
C VAL A 226 -32.59 56.13 26.15
N TRP A 227 -33.18 55.22 25.37
CA TRP A 227 -34.63 55.04 25.29
C TRP A 227 -35.23 54.70 26.65
N ARG A 228 -34.60 53.78 27.40
CA ARG A 228 -35.02 53.41 28.75
C ARG A 228 -34.97 54.60 29.71
N ARG A 229 -33.90 55.40 29.70
CA ARG A 229 -33.78 56.61 30.55
C ARG A 229 -34.90 57.61 30.25
N LYS A 230 -35.20 57.86 28.97
CA LYS A 230 -36.30 58.76 28.56
C LYS A 230 -37.64 58.27 29.08
N LYS A 231 -37.91 56.97 28.99
CA LYS A 231 -39.16 56.36 29.46
C LYS A 231 -39.33 56.47 30.98
N ILE A 232 -38.26 56.24 31.75
CA ILE A 232 -38.28 56.39 33.22
C ILE A 232 -38.49 57.86 33.62
N ALA A 233 -37.81 58.81 32.97
CA ALA A 233 -37.97 60.24 33.25
C ALA A 233 -39.40 60.74 32.94
N ALA A 234 -40.03 60.22 31.87
CA ALA A 234 -41.42 60.53 31.56
C ALA A 234 -42.40 60.00 32.62
N ALA A 235 -42.11 58.85 33.23
CA ALA A 235 -42.93 58.26 34.29
C ALA A 235 -42.77 58.94 35.67
N LEU A 236 -41.67 59.66 35.90
CA LEU A 236 -41.34 60.33 37.17
C LEU A 236 -41.76 61.81 37.21
N LYS A 237 -42.36 62.36 36.15
CA LYS A 237 -42.93 63.71 36.20
C LYS A 237 -44.14 63.70 37.16
N PRO A 238 -44.11 64.45 38.28
CA PRO A 238 -45.29 64.62 39.11
C PRO A 238 -46.35 65.41 38.31
N VAL A 239 -47.60 64.97 38.42
CA VAL A 239 -48.80 65.67 37.91
C VAL A 239 -49.03 66.93 38.72
#